data_AF-A0A3M1K109-F1
#
_entry.id   AF-A0A3M1K109-F1
#
_cell.length_a   1.000
_cell.length_b   1.000
_cell.length_c   1.000
_cell.angle_alpha   90.00
_cell.angle_beta   90.00
_cell.angle_gamma   90.00
#
_symmetry.space_group_name_H-M   'P 1'
#
loop_
_entity.id
_entity.type
_entity.pdbx_description
1 polymer ?
#
loop_
_entity_poly.entity_id
_entity_poly.type
_entity_poly.pdbx_seq_one_letter_code
_entity_poly.pdbx_strand_id
1 'polypeptide(L)'
;MTAALLICWCGAVLVWCAPRMPRRLSAVAPARGTVRNVIERIARKRRRERFEGLLPETCDALAAALQSGSAFTAALAQCARTFPEPMRGVLIAAFEAIRAGETPAVALRRAGASFAIDEWRMLVDALDATLASGGDVAGTLRRVAATVRARRRIELRLRTLTAQGRLQAWVMGVIPPLMLLVSQAVDPVGQQLLLRTSTGWLILLVVGVLEVGAVLLARKILRVEL
;
A
#
# COMPACT_ATOMS: atom_id res chain seq x y z
N MET A 1 43.66 -0.84 11.17
CA MET A 1 43.15 -0.15 9.96
C MET A 1 42.26 -1.03 9.07
N THR A 2 42.33 -2.36 9.15
CA THR A 2 41.38 -3.31 8.52
C THR A 2 39.97 -3.26 9.13
N ALA A 3 39.86 -2.96 10.42
CA ALA A 3 38.57 -2.75 11.09
C ALA A 3 37.79 -1.53 10.54
N ALA A 4 38.47 -0.48 10.05
CA ALA A 4 37.81 0.73 9.58
C ALA A 4 37.02 0.52 8.27
N LEU A 5 37.46 -0.42 7.43
CA LEU A 5 36.80 -0.74 6.16
C LEU A 5 35.64 -1.71 6.36
N LEU A 6 35.80 -2.68 7.27
CA LEU A 6 34.69 -3.51 7.74
C LEU A 6 33.61 -2.66 8.44
N ILE A 7 33.99 -1.63 9.20
CA ILE A 7 33.05 -0.66 9.80
C ILE A 7 32.42 0.25 8.74
N CYS A 8 33.14 0.62 7.67
CA CYS A 8 32.59 1.43 6.57
C CYS A 8 31.62 0.61 5.69
N TRP A 9 31.91 -0.67 5.46
CA TRP A 9 31.05 -1.61 4.73
C TRP A 9 29.84 -2.06 5.56
N CYS A 10 30.04 -2.43 6.84
CA CYS A 10 28.94 -2.61 7.80
C CYS A 10 28.13 -1.33 7.97
N GLY A 11 28.76 -0.15 7.86
CA GLY A 11 28.11 1.16 7.87
C GLY A 11 27.23 1.38 6.65
N ALA A 12 27.66 0.98 5.45
CA ALA A 12 26.83 0.98 4.25
C ALA A 12 25.66 -0.01 4.35
N VAL A 13 25.89 -1.19 4.94
CA VAL A 13 24.86 -2.18 5.28
C VAL A 13 23.92 -1.67 6.37
N LEU A 14 24.37 -0.89 7.36
CA LEU A 14 23.55 -0.25 8.40
C LEU A 14 22.74 0.93 7.85
N VAL A 15 23.29 1.71 6.92
CA VAL A 15 22.58 2.74 6.14
C VAL A 15 21.54 2.11 5.22
N TRP A 16 21.73 0.84 4.83
CA TRP A 16 20.79 0.03 4.07
C TRP A 16 19.74 -0.69 4.94
N CYS A 17 20.13 -1.10 6.15
CA CYS A 17 19.32 -1.79 7.15
C CYS A 17 18.52 -0.83 8.03
N ALA A 18 18.86 0.46 8.05
CA ALA A 18 17.95 1.50 8.49
C ALA A 18 16.70 1.39 7.62
N PRO A 19 15.58 0.87 8.16
CA PRO A 19 14.32 1.03 7.49
C PRO A 19 14.15 2.54 7.34
N ARG A 20 13.31 2.99 6.42
CA ARG A 20 12.80 4.36 6.43
C ARG A 20 12.05 4.62 7.75
N MET A 21 12.77 4.76 8.86
CA MET A 21 12.32 5.45 10.03
C MET A 21 12.32 6.92 9.61
N PRO A 22 11.18 7.60 9.73
CA PRO A 22 11.02 8.93 9.16
C PRO A 22 12.09 9.86 9.75
N ARG A 23 12.98 10.37 8.89
CA ARG A 23 13.89 11.50 9.17
C ARG A 23 13.07 12.79 9.39
N ARG A 24 12.21 12.80 10.41
CA ARG A 24 11.44 13.93 10.93
C ARG A 24 11.56 13.97 12.46
N LEU A 25 12.76 13.74 12.99
CA LEU A 25 13.05 13.77 14.42
C LEU A 25 14.18 14.74 14.78
N SER A 26 14.38 15.78 13.96
CA SER A 26 15.23 16.93 14.31
C SER A 26 14.49 18.24 14.00
N ALA A 27 13.40 18.47 14.72
CA ALA A 27 12.84 19.80 14.94
C ALA A 27 11.99 19.75 16.21
N VAL A 28 12.60 20.08 17.33
CA VAL A 28 11.93 20.30 18.61
C VAL A 28 11.12 21.59 18.49
N ALA A 29 9.80 21.47 18.25
CA ALA A 29 8.74 22.46 18.57
C ALA A 29 7.35 21.92 18.17
N PRO A 30 6.26 22.35 18.85
CA PRO A 30 5.71 21.72 20.06
C PRO A 30 5.01 20.36 19.78
N ALA A 31 5.42 19.33 20.53
CA ALA A 31 5.05 17.92 20.36
C ALA A 31 3.54 17.59 20.46
N ARG A 32 2.69 18.49 20.99
CA ARG A 32 1.24 18.22 21.11
C ARG A 32 0.49 18.36 19.78
N GLY A 33 0.92 19.26 18.90
CA GLY A 33 0.26 19.49 17.61
C GLY A 33 0.61 18.42 16.57
N THR A 34 1.87 18.01 16.51
CA THR A 34 2.37 17.02 15.53
C THR A 34 1.93 15.60 15.84
N VAL A 35 1.91 15.18 17.12
CA VAL A 35 1.45 13.84 17.50
C VAL A 35 -0.05 13.66 17.23
N ARG A 36 -0.88 14.65 17.56
CA ARG A 36 -2.32 14.65 17.23
C ARG A 36 -2.53 14.53 15.72
N ASN A 37 -1.83 15.34 14.93
CA ASN A 37 -1.94 15.30 13.47
C ASN A 37 -1.50 13.96 12.88
N VAL A 38 -0.49 13.30 13.45
CA VAL A 38 -0.04 11.96 13.01
C VAL A 38 -1.07 10.89 13.37
N ILE A 39 -1.60 10.90 14.59
CA ILE A 39 -2.65 9.96 15.03
C ILE A 39 -3.90 10.12 14.15
N GLU A 40 -4.31 11.35 13.88
CA GLU A 40 -5.45 11.63 12.99
C GLU A 40 -5.21 11.12 11.57
N ARG A 41 -4.01 11.32 11.01
CA ARG A 41 -3.65 10.81 9.68
C ARG A 41 -3.70 9.29 9.62
N ILE A 42 -3.16 8.60 10.63
CA ILE A 42 -3.18 7.14 10.71
C ILE A 42 -4.61 6.64 10.89
N ALA A 43 -5.40 7.27 11.76
CA ALA A 43 -6.80 6.93 11.98
C ALA A 43 -7.64 7.13 10.71
N ARG A 44 -7.45 8.24 9.98
CA ARG A 44 -8.11 8.50 8.70
C ARG A 44 -7.73 7.47 7.65
N LYS A 45 -6.44 7.13 7.54
CA LYS A 45 -5.96 6.08 6.62
C LYS A 45 -6.60 4.73 6.92
N ARG A 46 -6.59 4.30 8.19
CA ARG A 46 -7.23 3.04 8.61
C ARG A 46 -8.74 3.04 8.37
N ARG A 47 -9.43 4.16 8.61
CA ARG A 47 -10.87 4.28 8.29
C ARG A 47 -11.12 4.17 6.79
N ARG A 48 -10.29 4.80 5.95
CA ARG A 48 -10.36 4.71 4.49
C ARG A 48 -10.16 3.27 3.99
N GLU A 49 -9.13 2.59 4.46
CA GLU A 49 -8.85 1.18 4.11
C GLU A 49 -9.99 0.25 4.53
N ARG A 50 -10.60 0.48 5.71
CA ARG A 50 -11.78 -0.27 6.15
C ARG A 50 -12.99 -0.01 5.26
N PHE A 51 -13.26 1.24 4.91
CA PHE A 51 -14.35 1.60 4.01
C PHE A 51 -14.19 0.93 2.63
N GLU A 52 -13.00 1.04 2.05
CA GLU A 52 -12.64 0.41 0.77
C GLU A 52 -12.81 -1.11 0.81
N GLY A 53 -12.44 -1.73 1.93
CA GLY A 53 -12.59 -3.16 2.15
C GLY A 53 -14.04 -3.64 2.22
N LEU A 54 -14.96 -2.84 2.77
CA LEU A 54 -16.39 -3.16 2.92
C LEU A 54 -17.22 -2.88 1.66
N LEU A 55 -16.74 -1.98 0.80
CA LEU A 55 -17.43 -1.57 -0.43
C LEU A 55 -17.96 -2.74 -1.30
N PRO A 56 -17.16 -3.76 -1.66
CA PRO A 56 -17.64 -4.85 -2.51
C PRO A 56 -18.70 -5.73 -1.84
N GLU A 57 -18.66 -5.88 -0.51
CA GLU A 57 -19.68 -6.62 0.24
C GLU A 57 -20.99 -5.83 0.31
N THR A 58 -20.90 -4.52 0.52
CA THR A 58 -22.09 -3.65 0.51
C THR A 58 -22.74 -3.58 -0.87
N CYS A 59 -21.95 -3.54 -1.94
CA CYS A 59 -22.49 -3.58 -3.30
C CYS A 59 -23.26 -4.88 -3.58
N ASP A 60 -22.74 -6.03 -3.15
CA ASP A 60 -23.43 -7.32 -3.29
C ASP A 60 -24.72 -7.36 -2.47
N ALA A 61 -24.69 -6.88 -1.23
CA ALA A 61 -25.88 -6.83 -0.37
C ALA A 61 -26.97 -5.93 -0.96
N LEU A 62 -26.60 -4.75 -1.48
CA LEU A 62 -27.52 -3.87 -2.19
C LEU A 62 -28.06 -4.52 -3.46
N ALA A 63 -27.20 -5.17 -4.25
CA ALA A 63 -27.62 -5.86 -5.46
C ALA A 63 -28.59 -7.02 -5.18
N ALA A 64 -28.37 -7.76 -4.09
CA ALA A 64 -29.25 -8.84 -3.65
C ALA A 64 -30.61 -8.31 -3.19
N ALA A 65 -30.63 -7.23 -2.39
CA ALA A 65 -31.87 -6.60 -1.97
C ALA A 65 -32.68 -6.06 -3.17
N LEU A 66 -32.02 -5.40 -4.12
CA LEU A 66 -32.66 -4.92 -5.35
C LEU A 66 -33.20 -6.05 -6.23
N GLN A 67 -32.47 -7.16 -6.35
CA GLN A 67 -32.94 -8.35 -7.08
C GLN A 67 -34.15 -9.01 -6.43
N SER A 68 -34.27 -8.94 -5.11
CA SER A 68 -35.48 -9.42 -4.40
C SER A 68 -36.71 -8.52 -4.60
N GLY A 69 -36.59 -7.44 -5.38
CA GLY A 69 -37.67 -6.49 -5.65
C GLY A 69 -37.77 -5.36 -4.62
N SER A 70 -36.80 -5.23 -3.70
CA SER A 70 -36.78 -4.11 -2.75
C SER A 70 -36.53 -2.80 -3.48
N ALA A 71 -37.25 -1.74 -3.08
CA ALA A 71 -36.93 -0.39 -3.53
C ALA A 71 -35.51 0.02 -3.09
N PHE A 72 -34.82 0.81 -3.90
CA PHE A 72 -33.43 1.24 -3.64
C PHE A 72 -33.24 1.90 -2.27
N THR A 73 -34.17 2.75 -1.86
CA THR A 73 -34.16 3.41 -0.55
C THR A 73 -34.34 2.42 0.61
N ALA A 74 -35.18 1.41 0.44
CA ALA A 74 -35.37 0.34 1.44
C ALA A 74 -34.12 -0.54 1.55
N ALA A 75 -33.51 -0.90 0.42
CA ALA A 75 -32.26 -1.66 0.36
C ALA A 75 -31.10 -0.93 1.07
N LEU A 76 -31.00 0.39 0.90
CA LEU A 76 -30.02 1.23 1.62
C LEU A 76 -30.26 1.19 3.13
N ALA A 77 -31.51 1.36 3.58
CA ALA A 77 -31.85 1.31 5.00
C ALA A 77 -31.55 -0.06 5.64
N GLN A 78 -31.80 -1.15 4.91
CA GLN A 78 -31.47 -2.50 5.36
C GLN A 78 -29.96 -2.68 5.49
N CYS A 79 -29.19 -2.32 4.46
CA CYS A 79 -27.73 -2.42 4.49
C CYS A 79 -27.12 -1.56 5.60
N ALA A 80 -27.65 -0.36 5.84
CA ALA A 80 -27.19 0.52 6.93
C ALA A 80 -27.27 -0.14 8.31
N ARG A 81 -28.23 -1.05 8.54
CA ARG A 81 -28.36 -1.77 9.82
C ARG A 81 -27.40 -2.95 9.94
N THR A 82 -27.02 -3.55 8.81
CA THR A 82 -26.17 -4.75 8.76
C THR A 82 -24.68 -4.43 8.80
N PHE A 83 -24.24 -3.37 8.12
CA PHE A 83 -22.82 -3.05 8.01
C PHE A 83 -22.29 -2.26 9.22
N PRO A 84 -21.02 -2.46 9.61
CA PRO A 84 -20.38 -1.68 10.68
C PRO A 84 -19.91 -0.29 10.20
N GLU A 85 -19.43 0.54 11.14
CA GLU A 85 -18.70 1.77 10.80
C GLU A 85 -17.38 1.45 10.07
N PRO A 86 -16.96 2.26 9.09
CA PRO A 86 -17.54 3.55 8.67
C PRO A 86 -18.64 3.47 7.59
N MET A 87 -18.93 2.28 7.06
CA MET A 87 -19.87 2.12 5.93
C MET A 87 -21.30 2.49 6.34
N ARG A 88 -21.69 2.11 7.56
CA ARG A 88 -22.98 2.46 8.15
C ARG A 88 -23.29 3.96 8.08
N GLY A 89 -22.39 4.81 8.56
CA GLY A 89 -22.60 6.25 8.57
C GLY A 89 -22.84 6.82 7.17
N VAL A 90 -22.14 6.31 6.16
CA VAL A 90 -22.31 6.71 4.75
C VAL A 90 -23.67 6.28 4.20
N LEU A 91 -24.09 5.04 4.48
CA LEU A 91 -25.40 4.54 4.03
C LEU A 91 -26.56 5.27 4.70
N ILE A 92 -26.46 5.59 6.00
CA ILE A 92 -27.46 6.39 6.71
C ILE A 92 -27.54 7.79 6.12
N ALA A 93 -26.41 8.47 5.94
CA ALA A 93 -26.36 9.81 5.36
C ALA A 93 -26.94 9.84 3.93
N ALA A 94 -26.66 8.81 3.12
CA ALA A 94 -27.25 8.69 1.79
C ALA A 94 -28.77 8.43 1.86
N PHE A 95 -29.22 7.56 2.75
CA PHE A 95 -30.64 7.28 2.95
C PHE A 95 -31.43 8.53 3.39
N GLU A 96 -30.92 9.28 4.36
CA GLU A 96 -31.53 10.51 4.84
C GLU A 96 -31.60 11.59 3.75
N ALA A 97 -30.52 11.75 2.98
CA ALA A 97 -30.48 12.69 1.86
C ALA A 97 -31.50 12.34 0.77
N ILE A 98 -31.65 11.05 0.42
CA ILE A 98 -32.65 10.62 -0.55
C ILE A 98 -34.07 10.85 -0.01
N ARG A 99 -34.31 10.62 1.28
CA ARG A 99 -35.61 10.92 1.92
C ARG A 99 -35.91 12.41 1.96
N ALA A 100 -34.89 13.26 2.00
CA ALA A 100 -35.02 14.72 1.91
C ALA A 100 -35.25 15.22 0.47
N GLY A 101 -35.28 14.33 -0.52
CA GLY A 101 -35.56 14.66 -1.93
C GLY A 101 -34.33 14.79 -2.82
N GLU A 102 -33.11 14.50 -2.32
CA GLU A 102 -31.93 14.45 -3.18
C GLU A 102 -31.96 13.23 -4.10
N THR A 103 -31.38 13.37 -5.30
CA THR A 103 -31.25 12.23 -6.20
C THR A 103 -30.27 11.20 -5.62
N PRO A 104 -30.47 9.89 -5.87
CA PRO A 104 -29.61 8.84 -5.33
C PRO A 104 -28.12 9.03 -5.62
N ALA A 105 -27.79 9.48 -6.84
CA ALA A 105 -26.42 9.72 -7.24
C ALA A 105 -25.77 10.86 -6.45
N VAL A 106 -26.48 11.98 -6.27
CA VAL A 106 -25.97 13.14 -5.50
C VAL A 106 -25.82 12.78 -4.02
N ALA A 107 -26.81 12.10 -3.45
CA ALA A 107 -26.79 11.66 -2.06
C ALA A 107 -25.58 10.74 -1.76
N LEU A 108 -25.34 9.73 -2.59
CA LEU A 108 -24.19 8.84 -2.47
C LEU A 108 -22.86 9.57 -2.69
N ARG A 109 -22.80 10.46 -3.68
CA ARG A 109 -21.61 11.27 -3.96
C ARG A 109 -21.22 12.09 -2.74
N ARG A 110 -22.19 12.76 -2.11
CA ARG A 110 -21.97 13.59 -0.91
C ARG A 110 -21.60 12.74 0.30
N ALA A 111 -22.31 11.64 0.54
CA ALA A 111 -22.09 10.79 1.72
C ALA A 111 -20.67 10.18 1.75
N GLY A 112 -20.16 9.74 0.61
CA GLY A 112 -18.81 9.16 0.51
C GLY A 112 -17.68 10.16 0.25
N ALA A 113 -17.97 11.45 0.06
CA ALA A 113 -16.97 12.47 -0.31
C ALA A 113 -15.81 12.58 0.69
N SER A 114 -16.08 12.33 1.98
CA SER A 114 -15.08 12.41 3.06
C SER A 114 -13.98 11.33 2.98
N PHE A 115 -14.22 10.21 2.30
CA PHE A 115 -13.26 9.11 2.17
C PHE A 115 -12.35 9.25 0.96
N ALA A 116 -12.78 9.95 -0.09
CA ALA A 116 -12.04 10.17 -1.33
C ALA A 116 -11.40 8.88 -1.89
N ILE A 117 -12.23 7.87 -2.15
CA ILE A 117 -11.83 6.57 -2.71
C ILE A 117 -12.33 6.50 -4.16
N ASP A 118 -11.48 6.08 -5.08
CA ASP A 118 -11.79 6.08 -6.52
C ASP A 118 -12.86 5.06 -6.86
N GLU A 119 -12.86 3.91 -6.17
CA GLU A 119 -13.85 2.85 -6.30
C GLU A 119 -15.27 3.35 -5.94
N TRP A 120 -15.40 4.25 -4.96
CA TRP A 120 -16.69 4.86 -4.62
C TRP A 120 -17.17 5.80 -5.71
N ARG A 121 -16.26 6.61 -6.28
CA ARG A 121 -16.60 7.52 -7.39
C ARG A 121 -17.05 6.73 -8.61
N MET A 122 -16.28 5.70 -8.96
CA MET A 122 -16.62 4.76 -10.04
C MET A 122 -17.99 4.10 -9.82
N LEU A 123 -18.30 3.69 -8.58
CA LEU A 123 -19.61 3.15 -8.24
C LEU A 123 -20.73 4.17 -8.49
N VAL A 124 -20.59 5.38 -7.94
CA VAL A 124 -21.60 6.43 -8.04
C VAL A 124 -21.82 6.85 -9.49
N ASP A 125 -20.75 7.01 -10.27
CA ASP A 125 -20.85 7.42 -11.67
C ASP A 125 -21.52 6.33 -12.53
N ALA A 126 -21.20 5.05 -12.28
CA ALA A 126 -21.86 3.93 -12.94
C ALA A 126 -23.35 3.80 -12.55
N LEU A 127 -23.68 4.02 -11.28
CA LEU A 127 -25.05 4.02 -10.77
C LEU A 127 -25.86 5.17 -11.36
N ASP A 128 -25.30 6.38 -11.41
CA ASP A 128 -25.94 7.57 -11.98
C ASP A 128 -26.32 7.33 -13.45
N ALA A 129 -25.37 6.82 -14.24
CA ALA A 129 -25.62 6.45 -15.64
C ALA A 129 -26.70 5.37 -15.77
N THR A 130 -26.70 4.34 -14.90
CA THR A 130 -27.67 3.24 -14.97
C THR A 130 -29.07 3.68 -14.53
N LEU A 131 -29.16 4.54 -13.52
CA LEU A 131 -30.44 5.08 -13.03
C LEU A 131 -31.05 6.05 -14.04
N ALA A 132 -30.24 6.89 -14.70
CA ALA A 132 -30.70 7.79 -15.75
C ALA A 132 -31.25 7.03 -16.97
N SER A 133 -30.66 5.87 -17.30
CA SER A 133 -31.09 5.04 -18.43
C SER A 133 -32.15 3.99 -18.08
N GLY A 134 -32.56 3.86 -16.81
CA GLY A 134 -33.47 2.81 -16.34
C GLY A 134 -32.92 1.38 -16.47
N GLY A 135 -31.60 1.20 -16.45
CA GLY A 135 -30.95 -0.09 -16.64
C GLY A 135 -30.92 -0.99 -15.39
N ASP A 136 -30.27 -2.14 -15.50
CA ASP A 136 -30.11 -3.08 -14.38
C ASP A 136 -29.12 -2.56 -13.32
N VAL A 137 -29.66 -1.85 -12.32
CA VAL A 137 -28.92 -1.30 -11.17
C VAL A 137 -28.23 -2.41 -10.37
N ALA A 138 -28.90 -3.56 -10.19
CA ALA A 138 -28.35 -4.68 -9.43
C ALA A 138 -27.19 -5.35 -10.18
N GLY A 139 -27.28 -5.48 -11.50
CA GLY A 139 -26.18 -5.90 -12.36
C GLY A 139 -25.01 -4.92 -12.34
N THR A 140 -25.27 -3.61 -12.37
CA THR A 140 -24.21 -2.60 -12.27
C THR A 140 -23.47 -2.68 -10.94
N LEU A 141 -24.18 -2.81 -9.81
CA LEU A 141 -23.58 -3.01 -8.48
C LEU A 141 -22.69 -4.26 -8.44
N ARG A 142 -23.14 -5.39 -8.99
CA ARG A 142 -22.34 -6.63 -9.07
C ARG A 142 -21.09 -6.46 -9.94
N ARG A 143 -21.20 -5.78 -11.08
CA ARG A 143 -20.04 -5.49 -11.95
C ARG A 143 -19.00 -4.62 -11.25
N VAL A 144 -19.45 -3.59 -10.53
CA VAL A 144 -18.55 -2.75 -9.73
C VAL A 144 -17.90 -3.57 -8.61
N ALA A 145 -18.67 -4.36 -7.86
CA ALA A 145 -18.14 -5.23 -6.82
C ALA A 145 -17.09 -6.21 -7.35
N ALA A 146 -17.35 -6.85 -8.50
CA ALA A 146 -16.42 -7.75 -9.17
C ALA A 146 -15.13 -7.01 -9.59
N THR A 147 -15.25 -5.79 -10.12
CA THR A 147 -14.12 -4.96 -10.55
C THR A 147 -13.25 -4.54 -9.36
N VAL A 148 -13.86 -4.09 -8.27
CA VAL A 148 -13.15 -3.72 -7.02
C VAL A 148 -12.40 -4.93 -6.46
N ARG A 149 -13.05 -6.11 -6.40
CA ARG A 149 -12.38 -7.36 -5.98
C ARG A 149 -11.23 -7.75 -6.90
N ALA A 150 -11.37 -7.58 -8.21
CA ALA A 150 -10.33 -7.87 -9.18
C ALA A 150 -9.10 -6.97 -8.97
N ARG A 151 -9.30 -5.66 -8.79
CA ARG A 151 -8.22 -4.70 -8.47
C ARG A 151 -7.49 -5.10 -7.18
N ARG A 152 -8.24 -5.40 -6.12
CA ARG A 152 -7.64 -5.82 -4.83
C ARG A 152 -6.84 -7.11 -4.94
N ARG A 153 -7.30 -8.09 -5.75
CA ARG A 153 -6.52 -9.31 -6.03
C ARG A 153 -5.21 -9.00 -6.76
N ILE A 154 -5.23 -8.06 -7.70
CA ILE A 154 -4.02 -7.63 -8.42
C ILE A 154 -3.05 -6.95 -7.45
N GLU A 155 -3.54 -6.03 -6.61
CA GLU A 155 -2.70 -5.34 -5.62
C GLU A 155 -2.07 -6.32 -4.63
N LEU A 156 -2.84 -7.29 -4.13
CA LEU A 156 -2.31 -8.34 -3.25
C LEU A 156 -1.23 -9.17 -3.93
N ARG A 157 -1.44 -9.54 -5.21
CA ARG A 157 -0.44 -10.27 -6.01
C ARG A 157 0.82 -9.44 -6.22
N LEU A 158 0.69 -8.16 -6.55
CA LEU A 158 1.83 -7.25 -6.68
C LEU A 158 2.59 -7.12 -5.36
N ARG A 159 1.87 -6.99 -4.23
CA ARG A 159 2.50 -6.94 -2.91
C ARG A 159 3.26 -8.21 -2.56
N THR A 160 2.74 -9.38 -2.89
CA THR A 160 3.44 -10.65 -2.66
C THR A 160 4.64 -10.80 -3.58
N LEU A 161 4.51 -10.47 -4.86
CA LEU A 161 5.59 -10.57 -5.85
C LEU A 161 6.72 -9.58 -5.54
N THR A 162 6.39 -8.34 -5.17
CA THR A 162 7.38 -7.34 -4.75
C THR A 162 8.06 -7.72 -3.45
N ALA A 163 7.36 -8.33 -2.49
CA ALA A 163 7.98 -8.86 -1.28
C ALA A 163 8.97 -10.00 -1.59
N GLN A 164 8.61 -10.92 -2.48
CA GLN A 164 9.49 -11.98 -2.96
C GLN A 164 10.73 -11.41 -3.68
N GLY A 165 10.55 -10.48 -4.61
CA GLY A 165 11.64 -9.84 -5.34
C GLY A 165 12.58 -9.05 -4.42
N ARG A 166 12.04 -8.39 -3.39
CA ARG A 166 12.85 -7.73 -2.34
C ARG A 166 13.67 -8.72 -1.53
N LEU A 167 13.10 -9.87 -1.17
CA LEU A 167 13.82 -10.90 -0.44
C LEU A 167 14.93 -11.51 -1.29
N GLN A 168 14.67 -11.79 -2.58
CA GLN A 168 15.70 -12.29 -3.49
C GLN A 168 16.84 -11.29 -3.68
N ALA A 169 16.53 -10.00 -3.87
CA ALA A 169 17.53 -8.95 -3.96
C ALA A 169 18.36 -8.82 -2.66
N TRP A 170 17.71 -9.02 -1.50
CA TRP A 170 18.37 -9.01 -0.20
C TRP A 170 19.34 -10.17 -0.04
N VAL A 171 18.91 -11.39 -0.38
CA VAL A 171 19.77 -12.57 -0.36
C VAL A 171 20.96 -12.39 -1.29
N MET A 172 20.76 -11.95 -2.53
CA MET A 172 21.84 -11.76 -3.49
C MET A 172 22.87 -10.72 -3.04
N GLY A 173 22.43 -9.58 -2.49
CA GLY A 173 23.35 -8.54 -2.01
C GLY A 173 24.14 -8.92 -0.74
N VAL A 174 23.68 -9.91 0.03
CA VAL A 174 24.41 -10.39 1.22
C VAL A 174 25.46 -11.46 0.86
N ILE A 175 25.38 -12.08 -0.33
CA ILE A 175 26.31 -13.16 -0.71
C ILE A 175 27.77 -12.66 -0.79
N PRO A 176 28.12 -11.56 -1.47
CA PRO A 176 29.52 -11.12 -1.58
C PRO A 176 30.21 -10.76 -0.26
N PRO A 177 29.59 -10.01 0.68
CA PRO A 177 30.20 -9.81 2.01
C PRO A 177 30.32 -11.10 2.79
N LEU A 178 29.34 -11.99 2.70
CA LEU A 178 29.40 -13.28 3.38
C LEU A 178 30.56 -14.13 2.85
N MET A 179 30.76 -14.15 1.53
CA MET A 179 31.89 -14.83 0.89
C MET A 179 33.23 -14.22 1.30
N LEU A 180 33.34 -12.90 1.42
CA LEU A 180 34.54 -12.24 1.96
C LEU A 180 34.80 -12.67 3.42
N LEU A 181 33.78 -12.75 4.27
CA LEU A 181 33.95 -13.20 5.66
C LEU A 181 34.37 -14.67 5.75
N VAL A 182 33.75 -15.55 4.97
CA VAL A 182 34.09 -16.98 4.94
C VAL A 182 35.49 -17.19 4.39
N SER A 183 35.86 -16.49 3.31
CA SER A 183 37.20 -16.55 2.73
C SER A 183 38.28 -16.10 3.74
N GLN A 184 37.96 -15.18 4.67
CA GLN A 184 38.88 -14.77 5.73
C GLN A 184 39.18 -15.90 6.72
N ALA A 185 38.16 -16.70 7.04
CA ALA A 185 38.28 -17.81 7.96
C ALA A 185 38.99 -19.02 7.32
N VAL A 186 38.79 -19.23 6.02
CA VAL A 186 39.35 -20.39 5.29
C VAL A 186 40.79 -20.13 4.84
N ASP A 187 41.10 -18.96 4.27
CA ASP A 187 42.45 -18.61 3.81
C ASP A 187 42.84 -17.19 4.25
N PRO A 188 43.35 -17.04 5.48
CA PRO A 188 43.76 -15.75 6.01
C PRO A 188 45.01 -15.18 5.32
N VAL A 189 45.82 -16.02 4.66
CA VAL A 189 47.06 -15.58 3.99
C VAL A 189 46.75 -14.97 2.63
N GLY A 190 45.91 -15.64 1.82
CA GLY A 190 45.43 -15.12 0.55
C GLY A 190 44.64 -13.82 0.70
N GLN A 191 43.81 -13.71 1.74
CA GLN A 191 43.09 -12.46 2.03
C GLN A 191 43.99 -11.29 2.45
N GLN A 192 45.03 -11.56 3.24
CA GLN A 192 45.95 -10.50 3.63
C GLN A 192 46.71 -9.91 2.44
N LEU A 193 46.97 -10.72 1.40
CA LEU A 193 47.54 -10.25 0.13
C LEU A 193 46.57 -9.29 -0.59
N LEU A 194 45.28 -9.65 -0.66
CA LEU A 194 44.21 -8.81 -1.21
C LEU A 194 44.06 -7.48 -0.44
N LEU A 195 44.21 -7.48 0.88
CA LEU A 195 44.03 -6.28 1.71
C LEU A 195 45.28 -5.39 1.79
N ARG A 196 46.48 -5.92 1.52
CA ARG A 196 47.74 -5.15 1.62
C ARG A 196 48.29 -4.68 0.27
N THR A 197 47.91 -5.29 -0.84
CA THR A 197 48.43 -4.92 -2.17
C THR A 197 47.56 -3.85 -2.84
N SER A 198 48.17 -2.89 -3.54
CA SER A 198 47.45 -1.85 -4.29
C SER A 198 46.47 -2.43 -5.33
N THR A 199 46.80 -3.59 -5.92
CA THR A 199 45.95 -4.31 -6.87
C THR A 199 44.68 -4.86 -6.20
N GLY A 200 44.79 -5.40 -4.98
CA GLY A 200 43.63 -5.93 -4.26
C GLY A 200 42.62 -4.85 -3.87
N TRP A 201 43.10 -3.65 -3.55
CA TRP A 201 42.26 -2.47 -3.33
C TRP A 201 41.49 -2.03 -4.57
N LEU A 202 42.12 -2.08 -5.75
CA LEU A 202 41.45 -1.78 -7.03
C LEU A 202 40.32 -2.78 -7.30
N ILE A 203 40.56 -4.08 -7.07
CA ILE A 203 39.55 -5.13 -7.24
C ILE A 203 38.37 -4.93 -6.29
N LEU A 204 38.64 -4.65 -5.01
CA LEU A 204 37.59 -4.38 -4.01
C LEU A 204 36.75 -3.14 -4.37
N LEU A 205 37.38 -2.10 -4.92
CA LEU A 205 36.68 -0.90 -5.38
C LEU A 205 35.76 -1.23 -6.55
N VAL A 206 36.23 -1.97 -7.56
CA VAL A 206 35.42 -2.37 -8.72
C VAL A 206 34.23 -3.24 -8.29
N VAL A 207 34.47 -4.25 -7.44
CA VAL A 207 33.42 -5.12 -6.90
C VAL A 207 32.42 -4.31 -6.09
N GLY A 208 32.88 -3.40 -5.23
CA GLY A 208 32.01 -2.54 -4.42
C GLY A 208 31.13 -1.62 -5.27
N VAL A 209 31.67 -1.03 -6.33
CA VAL A 209 30.89 -0.20 -7.26
C VAL A 209 29.85 -1.04 -8.01
N LEU A 210 30.20 -2.26 -8.44
CA LEU A 210 29.30 -3.16 -9.15
C LEU A 210 28.15 -3.63 -8.25
N GLU A 211 28.45 -4.00 -7.00
CA GLU A 211 27.50 -4.36 -5.95
C GLU A 211 26.52 -3.21 -5.65
N VAL A 212 27.05 -2.01 -5.39
CA VAL A 212 26.22 -0.82 -5.14
C VAL A 212 25.36 -0.49 -6.35
N GLY A 213 25.90 -0.61 -7.57
CA GLY A 213 25.17 -0.43 -8.81
C GLY A 213 24.00 -1.42 -8.95
N ALA A 214 24.25 -2.71 -8.71
CA ALA A 214 23.23 -3.76 -8.74
C ALA A 214 22.10 -3.48 -7.74
N VAL A 215 22.44 -3.10 -6.51
CA VAL A 215 21.47 -2.76 -5.47
C VAL A 215 20.65 -1.52 -5.81
N LEU A 216 21.26 -0.49 -6.41
CA LEU A 216 20.56 0.71 -6.85
C LEU A 216 19.58 0.42 -7.98
N LEU A 217 19.97 -0.41 -8.96
CA LEU A 217 19.11 -0.85 -10.05
C LEU A 217 17.92 -1.67 -9.52
N ALA A 218 18.17 -2.64 -8.64
CA ALA A 218 17.12 -3.43 -7.99
C ALA A 218 16.13 -2.51 -7.23
N ARG A 219 16.63 -1.52 -6.50
CA ARG A 219 15.81 -0.53 -5.78
C ARG A 219 15.01 0.40 -6.69
N LYS A 220 15.45 0.62 -7.93
CA LYS A 220 14.72 1.44 -8.91
C LYS A 220 13.57 0.62 -9.49
N ILE A 221 13.85 -0.60 -9.94
CA ILE A 221 12.83 -1.52 -10.50
C ILE A 221 11.72 -1.79 -9.46
N LEU A 222 12.09 -2.13 -8.23
CA LEU A 222 11.15 -2.47 -7.14
C LEU A 222 10.40 -1.25 -6.55
N ARG A 223 10.69 -0.02 -7.00
CA ARG A 223 9.98 1.20 -6.59
C ARG A 223 8.97 1.69 -7.60
N VAL A 224 9.05 1.27 -8.86
CA VAL A 224 8.20 1.78 -9.94
C VAL A 224 6.74 1.27 -9.83
N GLU A 225 6.49 0.26 -9.02
CA GLU A 225 5.16 -0.34 -8.81
C GLU A 225 4.42 0.19 -7.56
N LEU A 226 4.94 1.24 -6.89
CA LEU A 226 4.32 1.91 -5.73
C LEU A 226 3.91 3.34 -6.07
#